data_AF-A0A7T7I1B8-F1
#
_entry.id   AF-A0A7T7I1B8-F1
#
_cell.length_a   1.000
_cell.length_b   1.000
_cell.length_c   1.000
_cell.angle_alpha   90.00
_cell.angle_beta   90.00
_cell.angle_gamma   90.00
#
_symmetry.space_group_name_H-M   'P 1'
#
loop_
_entity.id
_entity.type
_entity.pdbx_description
1 polymer ?
#
loop_
_entity_poly.entity_id
_entity_poly.type
_entity_poly.pdbx_seq_one_letter_code
_entity_poly.pdbx_strand_id
1 'polypeptide(L)'
;MRKHPVIAVSFTAGALAVLVAAPAQAAEYTSALKVRGVQYDAPGSDSNRCTTGNTHQEYLTIKNYSSSATVNLKGYVVKDKTGNRFAFTVNHYLQPGDYVKLRGGNGNDSDANNVVYRDNCNFMWNNDADTIYLYKPSGSRADVHSYTKRNNDRDGNGYIGYHG
;
A
#
# COMPACT_ATOMS: atom_id res chain seq x y z
N MET A 1 -27.76 -30.53 76.88
CA MET A 1 -28.17 -29.31 76.16
C MET A 1 -26.97 -28.74 75.41
N ARG A 2 -26.94 -28.82 74.08
CA ARG A 2 -26.44 -27.77 73.18
C ARG A 2 -26.75 -28.15 71.72
N LYS A 3 -27.24 -27.16 71.00
CA LYS A 3 -27.92 -27.22 69.70
C LYS A 3 -26.92 -27.14 68.53
N HIS A 4 -27.32 -27.74 67.40
CA HIS A 4 -26.97 -27.59 65.96
C HIS A 4 -26.06 -26.42 65.52
N PRO A 5 -25.28 -26.48 64.39
CA PRO A 5 -25.78 -26.87 63.06
C PRO A 5 -24.81 -27.59 62.08
N VAL A 6 -25.42 -28.14 61.02
CA VAL A 6 -24.80 -28.56 59.75
C VAL A 6 -24.65 -27.32 58.86
N ILE A 7 -23.50 -27.13 58.21
CA ILE A 7 -23.39 -26.28 57.01
C ILE A 7 -22.56 -27.03 55.97
N ALA A 8 -23.23 -27.44 54.90
CA ALA A 8 -22.63 -27.87 53.65
C ALA A 8 -22.19 -26.62 52.87
N VAL A 9 -20.98 -26.64 52.31
CA VAL A 9 -20.51 -25.61 51.37
C VAL A 9 -20.28 -26.30 50.02
N SER A 10 -21.18 -26.00 49.08
CA SER A 10 -21.05 -26.31 47.67
C SER A 10 -20.11 -25.28 47.02
N PHE A 11 -18.99 -25.75 46.44
CA PHE A 11 -18.15 -24.93 45.59
C PHE A 11 -18.69 -24.96 44.15
N THR A 12 -19.25 -23.86 43.69
CA THR A 12 -19.57 -23.63 42.27
C THR A 12 -18.28 -23.31 41.52
N ALA A 13 -17.92 -24.16 40.56
CA ALA A 13 -16.81 -23.92 39.64
C ALA A 13 -17.21 -22.84 38.62
N GLY A 14 -16.64 -21.63 38.73
CA GLY A 14 -16.77 -20.59 37.72
C GLY A 14 -15.70 -20.75 36.64
N ALA A 15 -16.11 -21.05 35.41
CA ALA A 15 -15.22 -21.07 34.25
C ALA A 15 -14.85 -19.63 33.85
N LEU A 16 -13.59 -19.23 34.05
CA LEU A 16 -13.02 -17.99 33.53
C LEU A 16 -12.69 -18.18 32.04
N ALA A 17 -13.53 -17.63 31.16
CA ALA A 17 -13.20 -17.49 29.75
C ALA A 17 -12.20 -16.34 29.58
N VAL A 18 -10.92 -16.67 29.38
CA VAL A 18 -9.89 -15.67 29.05
C VAL A 18 -10.04 -15.31 27.58
N LEU A 19 -10.62 -14.14 27.30
CA LEU A 19 -10.61 -13.53 25.97
C LEU A 19 -9.19 -13.02 25.68
N VAL A 20 -8.39 -13.81 24.97
CA VAL A 20 -7.09 -13.36 24.47
C VAL A 20 -7.36 -12.41 23.31
N ALA A 21 -7.34 -11.10 23.56
CA ALA A 21 -7.32 -10.12 22.49
C ALA A 21 -5.99 -10.28 21.74
N ALA A 22 -6.03 -10.77 20.50
CA ALA A 22 -4.87 -10.76 19.62
C ALA A 22 -4.33 -9.31 19.54
N PRO A 23 -3.00 -9.11 19.58
CA PRO A 23 -2.45 -7.76 19.56
C PRO A 23 -2.82 -7.12 18.22
N ALA A 24 -3.63 -6.04 18.26
CA ALA A 24 -4.01 -5.27 17.08
C ALA A 24 -2.80 -4.77 16.26
N GLN A 25 -1.63 -4.73 16.90
CA GLN A 25 -0.35 -4.31 16.34
C GLN A 25 0.23 -5.31 15.33
N ALA A 26 -0.14 -6.60 15.37
CA ALA A 26 0.27 -7.57 14.35
C ALA A 26 -0.52 -7.45 13.03
N ALA A 27 -1.72 -6.84 13.08
CA ALA A 27 -2.58 -6.62 11.92
C ALA A 27 -2.22 -5.36 11.11
N GLU A 28 -1.28 -4.53 11.58
CA GLU A 28 -0.93 -3.28 10.89
C GLU A 28 0.14 -3.44 9.80
N TYR A 29 0.67 -4.65 9.58
CA TYR A 29 1.51 -5.01 8.42
C TYR A 29 0.82 -5.94 7.41
N THR A 30 -0.47 -6.25 7.61
CA THR A 30 -1.21 -7.24 6.80
C THR A 30 -2.03 -6.61 5.67
N SER A 31 -1.61 -5.48 5.08
CA SER A 31 -2.28 -5.03 3.87
C SER A 31 -2.00 -6.02 2.73
N ALA A 32 -3.06 -6.54 2.12
CA ALA A 32 -2.95 -7.28 0.87
C ALA A 32 -2.44 -6.40 -0.27
N LEU A 33 -2.71 -5.10 -0.21
CA LEU A 33 -2.29 -4.16 -1.24
C LEU A 33 -0.93 -3.56 -0.89
N LYS A 34 0.07 -3.80 -1.73
CA LYS A 34 1.45 -3.38 -1.50
C LYS A 34 2.09 -2.80 -2.74
N VAL A 35 3.14 -2.02 -2.56
CA VAL A 35 3.91 -1.45 -3.66
C VAL A 35 4.85 -2.52 -4.21
N ARG A 36 4.56 -3.05 -5.40
CA ARG A 36 5.41 -4.08 -6.03
C ARG A 36 6.75 -3.50 -6.46
N GLY A 37 6.75 -2.29 -7.01
CA GLY A 37 7.95 -1.63 -7.49
C GLY A 37 7.68 -0.25 -8.09
N VAL A 38 8.75 0.47 -8.36
CA VAL A 38 8.73 1.84 -8.88
C VAL A 38 9.76 1.98 -10.01
N GLN A 39 9.36 2.55 -11.14
CA GLN A 39 10.29 3.16 -12.10
C GLN A 39 10.39 4.63 -11.70
N TYR A 40 11.39 4.94 -10.88
CA TYR A 40 11.55 6.24 -10.26
C TYR A 40 12.35 7.22 -11.11
N ASP A 41 13.25 6.69 -11.94
CA ASP A 41 14.05 7.42 -12.93
C ASP A 41 13.53 7.00 -14.30
N ALA A 42 12.91 7.92 -15.04
CA ALA A 42 12.36 7.62 -16.35
C ALA A 42 13.50 7.36 -17.34
N PRO A 43 13.40 6.32 -18.20
CA PRO A 43 14.43 6.08 -19.21
C PRO A 43 14.69 7.32 -20.08
N GLY A 44 15.97 7.64 -20.27
CA GLY A 44 16.41 8.80 -21.04
C GLY A 44 16.63 10.04 -20.17
N SER A 45 16.77 11.19 -20.82
CA SER A 45 16.90 12.47 -20.11
C SER A 45 15.53 13.02 -19.75
N ASP A 46 15.38 13.46 -18.50
CA ASP A 46 14.13 13.97 -17.98
C ASP A 46 13.60 15.18 -18.76
N SER A 47 12.38 15.03 -19.26
CA SER A 47 11.62 16.06 -19.95
C SER A 47 10.18 16.03 -19.47
N ASN A 48 9.75 17.12 -18.84
CA ASN A 48 8.37 17.32 -18.36
C ASN A 48 7.43 17.94 -19.42
N ARG A 49 7.85 17.95 -20.70
CA ARG A 49 7.00 18.40 -21.80
C ARG A 49 5.83 17.44 -21.96
N CYS A 50 4.59 17.90 -21.80
CA CYS A 50 3.42 17.03 -21.85
C CYS A 50 3.27 16.18 -23.13
N THR A 51 3.75 16.69 -24.27
CA THR A 51 3.57 16.04 -25.57
C THR A 51 4.75 15.19 -26.02
N THR A 52 5.97 15.53 -25.59
CA THR A 52 7.22 14.89 -26.06
C THR A 52 8.13 14.42 -24.93
N GLY A 53 7.73 14.65 -23.70
CA GLY A 53 8.45 14.26 -22.50
C GLY A 53 8.24 12.79 -22.11
N ASN A 54 9.02 12.35 -21.12
CA ASN A 54 9.11 10.96 -20.69
C ASN A 54 8.50 10.70 -19.30
N THR A 55 7.77 11.66 -18.71
CA THR A 55 7.13 11.46 -17.39
C THR A 55 6.15 10.29 -17.33
N HIS A 56 5.54 9.92 -18.46
CA HIS A 56 4.71 8.72 -18.56
C HIS A 56 5.48 7.41 -18.41
N GLN A 57 6.81 7.44 -18.53
CA GLN A 57 7.68 6.30 -18.30
C GLN A 57 8.10 6.17 -16.84
N GLU A 58 7.83 7.18 -16.01
CA GLU A 58 7.86 7.05 -14.55
C GLU A 58 6.54 6.42 -14.09
N TYR A 59 6.62 5.39 -13.24
CA TYR A 59 5.42 4.71 -12.74
C TYR A 59 5.62 3.98 -11.43
N LEU A 60 4.53 3.80 -10.70
CA LEU A 60 4.44 2.96 -9.51
C LEU A 60 3.54 1.76 -9.80
N THR A 61 4.00 0.56 -9.49
CA THR A 61 3.18 -0.65 -9.58
C THR A 61 2.68 -1.02 -8.19
N ILE A 62 1.36 -1.09 -8.02
CA ILE A 62 0.70 -1.51 -6.79
C ILE A 62 -0.02 -2.82 -7.06
N LYS A 63 0.24 -3.86 -6.26
CA LYS A 63 -0.28 -5.21 -6.47
C LYS A 63 -1.14 -5.67 -5.29
N ASN A 64 -2.20 -6.39 -5.59
CA ASN A 64 -2.98 -7.15 -4.63
C ASN A 64 -2.33 -8.53 -4.41
N TYR A 65 -1.69 -8.71 -3.26
CA TYR A 65 -1.08 -9.95 -2.81
C TYR A 65 -2.04 -10.86 -2.04
N SER A 66 -3.33 -10.50 -1.93
CA SER A 66 -4.32 -11.45 -1.42
C SER A 66 -4.41 -12.64 -2.35
N SER A 67 -4.56 -13.84 -1.78
CA SER A 67 -4.83 -15.06 -2.53
C SER A 67 -6.29 -15.25 -2.90
N SER A 68 -7.21 -14.48 -2.30
CA SER A 68 -8.66 -14.71 -2.45
C SER A 68 -9.52 -13.45 -2.48
N ALA A 69 -9.06 -12.33 -1.92
CA ALA A 69 -9.85 -11.12 -1.83
C ALA A 69 -9.57 -10.17 -2.99
N THR A 70 -10.62 -9.71 -3.65
CA THR A 70 -10.58 -8.54 -4.54
C THR A 70 -10.44 -7.26 -3.70
N VAL A 71 -9.59 -6.33 -4.14
CA VAL A 71 -9.40 -5.03 -3.46
C VAL A 71 -9.90 -3.91 -4.36
N ASN A 72 -10.78 -3.04 -3.84
CA ASN A 72 -11.12 -1.78 -4.49
C ASN A 72 -10.15 -0.67 -4.04
N LEU A 73 -9.54 0.02 -4.99
CA LEU A 73 -8.57 1.08 -4.73
C LEU A 73 -9.22 2.42 -4.36
N LYS A 74 -10.54 2.59 -4.48
CA LYS A 74 -11.20 3.85 -4.13
C LYS A 74 -10.84 4.31 -2.71
N GLY A 75 -10.36 5.54 -2.61
CA GLY A 75 -9.92 6.19 -1.37
C GLY A 75 -8.48 5.89 -0.96
N TYR A 76 -7.77 4.97 -1.63
CA TYR A 76 -6.34 4.80 -1.41
C TYR A 76 -5.58 6.03 -1.91
N VAL A 77 -4.43 6.28 -1.29
CA VAL A 77 -3.61 7.46 -1.56
C VAL A 77 -2.15 7.06 -1.68
N VAL A 78 -1.50 7.53 -2.74
CA VAL A 78 -0.05 7.46 -2.92
C VAL A 78 0.53 8.84 -2.59
N LYS A 79 1.61 8.87 -1.81
CA LYS A 79 2.39 10.08 -1.54
C LYS A 79 3.87 9.82 -1.64
N ASP A 80 4.62 10.85 -2.00
CA ASP A 80 6.07 10.86 -1.86
C ASP A 80 6.49 11.56 -0.55
N LYS A 81 7.79 11.75 -0.35
CA LYS A 81 8.32 12.49 0.81
C LYS A 81 8.12 14.00 0.69
N THR A 82 8.07 14.56 -0.52
CA THR A 82 8.05 16.01 -0.76
C THR A 82 6.66 16.63 -0.73
N GLY A 83 5.60 15.81 -0.73
CA GLY A 83 4.21 16.23 -0.63
C GLY A 83 3.39 16.02 -1.90
N ASN A 84 3.95 15.45 -2.96
CA ASN A 84 3.19 14.96 -4.10
C ASN A 84 2.17 13.92 -3.62
N ARG A 85 0.97 13.98 -4.20
CA ARG A 85 -0.15 13.14 -3.81
C ARG A 85 -0.95 12.71 -5.03
N PHE A 86 -1.30 11.43 -5.08
CA PHE A 86 -2.31 10.88 -5.97
C PHE A 86 -3.37 10.16 -5.14
N ALA A 87 -4.64 10.37 -5.45
CA ALA A 87 -5.76 9.71 -4.78
C ALA A 87 -6.62 8.98 -5.79
N PHE A 88 -6.91 7.72 -5.52
CA PHE A 88 -7.88 6.94 -6.29
C PHE A 88 -9.29 7.41 -5.92
N THR A 89 -9.90 8.26 -6.75
CA THR A 89 -11.21 8.87 -6.46
C THR A 89 -12.39 8.03 -6.93
N VAL A 90 -12.15 7.17 -7.92
CA VAL A 90 -13.14 6.27 -8.51
C VAL A 90 -12.89 4.81 -8.10
N ASN A 91 -13.85 3.94 -8.37
CA ASN A 91 -13.68 2.51 -8.15
C ASN A 91 -12.69 1.93 -9.16
N HIS A 92 -11.76 1.13 -8.67
CA HIS A 92 -10.83 0.34 -9.49
C HIS A 92 -10.56 -0.96 -8.74
N TYR A 93 -10.84 -2.11 -9.34
CA TYR A 93 -10.84 -3.39 -8.66
C TYR A 93 -9.66 -4.26 -9.10
N LEU A 94 -8.83 -4.65 -8.14
CA LEU A 94 -7.75 -5.61 -8.36
C LEU A 94 -8.16 -6.98 -7.83
N GLN A 95 -8.23 -7.96 -8.72
CA GLN A 95 -8.39 -9.37 -8.35
C GLN A 95 -7.17 -9.88 -7.57
N PRO A 96 -7.26 -11.07 -6.92
CA PRO A 96 -6.09 -11.73 -6.36
C PRO A 96 -4.94 -11.83 -7.39
N GLY A 97 -3.77 -11.29 -7.05
CA GLY A 97 -2.58 -11.29 -7.91
C GLY A 97 -2.51 -10.15 -8.95
N ASP A 98 -3.59 -9.41 -9.18
CA ASP A 98 -3.61 -8.27 -10.10
C ASP A 98 -2.85 -7.06 -9.57
N TYR A 99 -2.50 -6.15 -10.47
CA TYR A 99 -1.79 -4.92 -10.15
C TYR A 99 -2.31 -3.76 -10.97
N VAL A 100 -2.15 -2.52 -10.48
CA VAL A 100 -2.33 -1.28 -11.23
C VAL A 100 -0.99 -0.58 -11.41
N LYS A 101 -0.81 0.12 -12.55
CA LYS A 101 0.27 1.08 -12.75
C LYS A 101 -0.26 2.50 -12.62
N LEU A 102 0.24 3.24 -11.62
CA LEU A 102 0.11 4.70 -11.56
C LEU A 102 1.24 5.32 -12.37
N ARG A 103 0.92 5.90 -13.52
CA ARG A 103 1.88 6.53 -14.43
C ARG A 103 1.89 8.04 -14.24
N GLY A 104 3.05 8.66 -14.45
CA GLY A 104 3.12 10.10 -14.68
C GLY A 104 2.48 10.51 -16.02
N GLY A 105 2.54 11.80 -16.32
CA GLY A 105 1.96 12.35 -17.55
C GLY A 105 0.43 12.34 -17.54
N ASN A 106 -0.13 12.54 -18.73
CA ASN A 106 -1.57 12.56 -18.96
C ASN A 106 -2.00 11.26 -19.63
N GLY A 107 -3.22 10.81 -19.34
CA GLY A 107 -3.81 9.65 -19.99
C GLY A 107 -5.24 9.43 -19.57
N ASN A 108 -5.80 8.28 -19.95
CA ASN A 108 -7.13 7.89 -19.50
C ASN A 108 -6.99 6.71 -18.54
N ASP A 109 -7.52 6.87 -17.34
CA ASP A 109 -7.64 5.79 -16.36
C ASP A 109 -8.45 4.63 -16.96
N SER A 110 -8.02 3.40 -16.66
CA SER A 110 -8.66 2.20 -17.16
C SER A 110 -8.56 1.07 -16.15
N ASP A 111 -9.71 0.66 -15.62
CA ASP A 111 -9.86 -0.52 -14.75
C ASP A 111 -9.43 -1.79 -15.49
N ALA A 112 -9.97 -1.99 -16.70
CA ALA A 112 -9.68 -3.17 -17.53
C ALA A 112 -8.19 -3.30 -17.92
N ASN A 113 -7.49 -2.19 -18.16
CA ASN A 113 -6.06 -2.20 -18.49
C ASN A 113 -5.16 -1.97 -17.29
N ASN A 114 -5.73 -1.84 -16.09
CA ASN A 114 -4.99 -1.70 -14.84
C ASN A 114 -3.96 -0.55 -14.88
N VAL A 115 -4.41 0.61 -15.35
CA VAL A 115 -3.58 1.82 -15.43
C VAL A 115 -4.36 3.03 -14.97
N VAL A 116 -3.69 3.89 -14.21
CA VAL A 116 -4.16 5.23 -13.86
C VAL A 116 -3.07 6.25 -14.14
N TYR A 117 -3.46 7.48 -14.40
CA TYR A 117 -2.55 8.58 -14.74
C TYR A 117 -2.65 9.68 -13.70
N ARG A 118 -1.51 10.29 -13.38
CA ARG A 118 -1.46 11.43 -12.47
C ARG A 118 -2.10 12.70 -13.06
N ASP A 119 -2.30 12.72 -14.38
CA ASP A 119 -2.72 13.89 -15.16
C ASP A 119 -1.85 15.12 -14.86
N ASN A 120 -0.55 14.87 -14.75
CA ASN A 120 0.46 15.87 -14.48
C ASN A 120 1.76 15.49 -15.17
N CYS A 121 2.27 16.42 -15.98
CA CYS A 121 3.47 16.20 -16.79
C CYS A 121 4.78 16.42 -16.02
N ASN A 122 4.75 16.72 -14.73
CA ASN A 122 5.95 16.73 -13.88
C ASN A 122 6.21 15.33 -13.29
N PHE A 123 7.49 15.03 -13.05
CA PHE A 123 7.95 13.84 -12.34
C PHE A 123 7.41 13.82 -10.90
N MET A 124 7.05 12.65 -10.40
CA MET A 124 6.55 12.47 -9.04
C MET A 124 7.65 11.95 -8.11
N TRP A 125 8.51 11.08 -8.60
CA TRP A 125 9.62 10.48 -7.86
C TRP A 125 10.92 11.23 -8.09
N ASN A 126 11.78 11.25 -7.07
CA ASN A 126 13.09 11.89 -7.15
C ASN A 126 14.19 10.87 -7.52
N ASN A 127 15.00 11.18 -8.55
CA ASN A 127 16.02 10.28 -9.10
C ASN A 127 17.18 9.97 -8.12
N ASP A 128 17.38 10.73 -7.04
CA ASP A 128 18.45 10.45 -6.08
C ASP A 128 17.96 9.58 -4.92
N ALA A 129 16.84 9.97 -4.31
CA ALA A 129 16.23 9.31 -3.17
C ALA A 129 14.80 9.81 -2.91
N ASP A 130 13.92 8.91 -2.49
CA ASP A 130 12.56 9.26 -2.08
C ASP A 130 11.98 8.25 -1.08
N THR A 131 10.77 8.56 -0.59
CA THR A 131 9.95 7.65 0.21
C THR A 131 8.54 7.59 -0.37
N ILE A 132 8.15 6.39 -0.80
CA ILE A 132 6.81 6.07 -1.29
C ILE A 132 5.95 5.66 -0.09
N TYR A 133 4.81 6.32 0.06
CA TYR A 133 3.80 5.97 1.04
C TYR A 133 2.51 5.55 0.32
N LEU A 134 2.00 4.37 0.64
CA LEU A 134 0.67 3.93 0.25
C LEU A 134 -0.24 3.94 1.48
N TYR A 135 -1.32 4.71 1.45
CA TYR A 135 -2.29 4.83 2.52
C TYR A 135 -3.62 4.18 2.15
N LYS A 136 -4.23 3.53 3.14
CA LYS A 136 -5.60 3.04 3.08
C LYS A 136 -6.59 4.21 3.16
N PRO A 137 -7.85 4.03 2.75
CA PRO A 137 -8.90 5.04 2.93
C PRO A 137 -9.11 5.46 4.38
N SER A 138 -8.82 4.56 5.33
CA SER A 138 -8.86 4.84 6.78
C SER A 138 -7.76 5.80 7.27
N GLY A 139 -6.78 6.14 6.43
CA GLY A 139 -5.63 6.98 6.78
C GLY A 139 -4.44 6.23 7.36
N SER A 140 -4.57 4.93 7.68
CA SER A 140 -3.43 4.10 8.07
C SER A 140 -2.57 3.70 6.86
N ARG A 141 -1.28 3.45 7.09
CA ARG A 141 -0.36 3.01 6.03
C ARG A 141 -0.70 1.58 5.60
N ALA A 142 -0.80 1.36 4.30
CA ALA A 142 -0.85 0.04 3.69
C ALA A 142 0.56 -0.49 3.46
N ASP A 143 1.45 0.36 2.94
CA ASP A 143 2.85 0.02 2.66
C ASP A 143 3.73 1.29 2.63
N VAL A 144 5.04 1.13 2.84
CA VAL A 144 6.01 2.22 2.76
C VAL A 144 7.37 1.70 2.33
N HIS A 145 7.99 2.38 1.37
CA HIS A 145 9.36 2.07 0.93
C HIS A 145 10.17 3.34 0.76
N SER A 146 11.40 3.30 1.22
CA SER A 146 12.39 4.34 0.92
C SER A 146 13.46 3.74 0.01
N TYR A 147 14.03 4.58 -0.84
CA TYR A 147 15.17 4.20 -1.66
C TYR A 147 16.19 5.31 -1.77
N THR A 148 17.42 4.91 -2.08
CA THR A 148 18.40 5.77 -2.72
C THR A 148 18.87 5.06 -3.98
N LYS A 149 19.11 5.80 -5.06
CA LYS A 149 19.63 5.25 -6.32
C LYS A 149 20.84 4.35 -6.08
N ARG A 150 21.80 4.86 -5.31
CA ARG A 150 23.05 4.15 -4.97
C ARG A 150 22.84 2.77 -4.33
N ASN A 151 21.86 2.63 -3.44
CA ASN A 151 21.73 1.41 -2.64
C ASN A 151 20.74 0.41 -3.24
N ASN A 152 19.75 0.91 -3.99
CA ASN A 152 18.59 0.13 -4.40
C ASN A 152 18.54 -0.16 -5.90
N ASP A 153 19.24 0.61 -6.73
CA ASP A 153 19.26 0.47 -8.19
C ASP A 153 20.70 0.20 -8.67
N ARG A 154 21.16 -1.03 -8.45
CA ARG A 154 22.56 -1.43 -8.73
C ARG A 154 22.85 -1.60 -10.22
N ASP A 155 21.84 -1.94 -11.01
CA ASP A 155 21.94 -2.08 -12.46
C ASP A 155 21.69 -0.75 -13.18
N GLY A 156 21.21 0.28 -12.47
CA GLY A 156 21.11 1.65 -12.97
C GLY A 156 19.98 1.82 -13.99
N ASN A 157 18.97 0.96 -13.94
CA ASN A 157 17.87 0.96 -14.91
C ASN A 157 16.70 1.88 -14.48
N GLY A 158 16.80 2.54 -13.32
CA GLY A 158 15.78 3.43 -12.78
C GLY A 158 14.59 2.73 -12.13
N TYR A 159 14.65 1.41 -11.96
CA TYR A 159 13.58 0.58 -11.43
C TYR A 159 14.00 -0.15 -10.16
N ILE A 160 13.12 -0.14 -9.16
CA ILE A 160 13.31 -0.86 -7.90
C ILE A 160 12.08 -1.74 -7.65
N GLY A 161 12.33 -3.03 -7.41
CA GLY A 161 11.32 -3.96 -6.91
C GLY A 161 11.37 -4.08 -5.39
N TYR A 162 10.20 -4.20 -4.75
CA TYR A 162 10.10 -4.33 -3.29
C TYR A 162 9.51 -5.67 -2.86
N HIS A 163 8.40 -6.08 -3.46
CA HIS A 163 7.72 -7.35 -3.13
C HIS A 163 7.65 -8.24 -4.38
N GLY A 164 8.16 -9.47 -4.27
CA GLY A 164 8.09 -10.51 -5.31
C GLY A 164 6.70 -11.10 -5.46
#